data_AF-A0A971HND7-F1
#
_entry.id   AF-A0A971HND7-F1
#
_cell.length_a   1.000
_cell.length_b   1.000
_cell.length_c   1.000
_cell.angle_alpha   90.00
_cell.angle_beta   90.00
_cell.angle_gamma   90.00
#
_symmetry.space_group_name_H-M   'P 1'
#
loop_
_entity.id
_entity.type
_entity.pdbx_description
1 polymer ?
#
loop_
_entity_poly.entity_id
_entity_poly.type
_entity_poly.pdbx_seq_one_letter_code
_entity_poly.pdbx_strand_id
1 'polypeptide(L)'
;MNFFSGKVFFVTLVMLIAVFLGITYFQNLKPLETSLPEEPIPTVERSVKELKTIVETVVEKQDVQITFIYGNDELETKVAQLYEVTKQNNSPVKIVADGDIAKSLIDDLSVPQKNSLKQAAILKSKNKSELDRIISGDPIIGINKDKTLAALEESIKNSLGSHTLSVKVHTEVKDERGGVSKIMQDLGFKTQIASFSTLHKEHIDDENRNVNLEIAAKKIDGVIVKPGENFSFNKVVGSRTKANGFKDAGVIQSGRVIPGIGGGICQVST
;
A
#
# COMPACT_ATOMS: atom_id res chain seq x y z
N MET A 1 -36.47 41.19 -1.54
CA MET A 1 -36.44 41.64 -0.13
C MET A 1 -35.07 41.32 0.44
N ASN A 2 -34.20 42.34 0.45
CA ASN A 2 -32.90 42.33 1.12
C ASN A 2 -33.10 42.76 2.56
N PHE A 3 -32.58 42.00 3.53
CA PHE A 3 -32.26 42.53 4.86
C PHE A 3 -31.29 41.58 5.57
N PHE A 4 -29.99 41.92 5.57
CA PHE A 4 -28.88 41.55 6.48
C PHE A 4 -27.60 42.01 5.73
N SER A 5 -26.64 42.78 6.24
CA SER A 5 -26.27 43.17 7.61
C SER A 5 -25.33 44.41 7.58
N GLY A 6 -25.85 45.61 7.80
CA GLY A 6 -25.05 46.86 7.79
C GLY A 6 -24.05 47.02 8.96
N LYS A 7 -24.07 46.13 9.96
CA LYS A 7 -23.18 46.21 11.14
C LYS A 7 -21.81 45.55 10.93
N VAL A 8 -21.69 44.56 10.05
CA VAL A 8 -20.41 43.84 9.82
C VAL A 8 -19.44 44.66 8.97
N PHE A 9 -19.97 45.45 8.04
CA PHE A 9 -19.17 46.32 7.17
C PHE A 9 -18.60 47.55 7.90
N PHE A 10 -19.32 48.04 8.92
CA PHE A 10 -18.88 49.22 9.69
C PHE A 10 -17.74 48.87 10.66
N VAL A 11 -17.76 47.67 11.26
CA VAL A 11 -16.71 47.23 12.20
C VAL A 11 -15.39 46.90 11.49
N THR A 12 -15.47 46.37 10.27
CA THR A 12 -14.28 46.06 9.45
C THR A 12 -13.62 47.33 8.88
N LEU A 13 -14.39 48.36 8.53
CA LEU A 13 -13.86 49.63 8.04
C LEU A 13 -13.14 50.44 9.13
N VAL A 14 -13.65 50.42 10.37
CA VAL A 14 -13.04 51.13 11.52
C VAL A 14 -11.70 50.49 11.94
N MET A 15 -11.59 49.15 11.87
CA MET A 15 -10.33 48.44 12.14
C MET A 15 -9.23 48.76 11.12
N LEU A 16 -9.57 48.89 9.83
CA LEU A 16 -8.60 49.21 8.78
C LEU A 16 -8.07 50.65 8.88
N ILE A 17 -8.89 51.61 9.33
CA ILE A 17 -8.47 53.01 9.53
C ILE A 17 -7.52 53.13 10.73
N ALA A 18 -7.75 52.36 11.81
CA ALA A 18 -6.87 52.36 12.98
C ALA A 18 -5.46 51.79 12.67
N VAL A 19 -5.39 50.75 11.84
CA VAL A 19 -4.11 50.16 11.41
C VAL A 19 -3.34 51.13 10.49
N PHE A 20 -4.03 51.87 9.61
CA PHE A 20 -3.39 52.83 8.69
C PHE A 20 -2.88 54.10 9.41
N LEU A 21 -3.60 54.59 10.42
CA LEU A 21 -3.14 55.72 11.25
C LEU A 21 -1.97 55.33 12.17
N GLY A 22 -1.90 54.08 12.64
CA GLY A 22 -0.76 53.59 13.42
C GLY A 22 0.54 53.52 12.62
N ILE A 23 0.48 53.07 11.36
CA ILE A 23 1.66 52.95 10.50
C ILE A 23 2.18 54.34 10.08
N THR A 24 1.29 55.30 9.79
CA THR A 24 1.68 56.67 9.44
C THR A 24 2.25 57.46 10.63
N TYR A 25 1.83 57.17 11.86
CA TYR A 25 2.41 57.76 13.07
C TYR A 25 3.86 57.29 13.31
N PHE A 26 4.15 56.00 13.10
CA PHE A 26 5.50 55.45 13.32
C PHE A 26 6.51 55.79 12.21
N GLN A 27 6.07 56.08 10.99
CA GLN A 27 6.96 56.49 9.90
C GLN A 27 7.37 57.98 9.92
N ASN A 28 6.74 58.81 10.77
CA ASN A 28 6.97 60.26 10.80
C ASN A 28 7.79 60.77 12.01
N LEU A 29 8.29 59.86 12.86
CA LEU A 29 9.21 60.22 13.94
C LEU A 29 10.64 60.27 13.40
N LYS A 30 11.09 61.45 12.97
CA LYS A 30 12.52 61.72 12.78
C LYS A 30 13.24 61.66 14.14
N PRO A 31 14.43 61.04 14.24
CA PRO A 31 15.21 61.10 15.46
C PRO A 31 15.63 62.56 15.72
N LEU A 32 15.50 63.01 16.97
CA LEU A 32 15.95 64.32 17.41
C LEU A 32 17.49 64.27 17.56
N GLU A 33 18.21 64.82 16.58
CA GLU A 33 19.64 65.12 16.72
C GLU A 33 19.79 66.35 17.62
N THR A 34 20.36 66.14 18.81
CA THR A 34 20.93 67.21 19.62
C THR A 34 22.34 66.80 20.04
N SER A 35 23.32 67.32 19.31
CA SER A 35 24.73 67.35 19.69
C SER A 35 24.99 68.53 20.64
N LEU A 36 25.45 68.25 21.87
CA LEU A 36 26.10 69.21 22.77
C LEU A 36 27.28 68.50 23.48
N PRO A 37 28.33 69.25 23.87
CA PRO A 37 29.74 68.85 23.74
C PRO A 37 30.25 67.90 24.85
N GLU A 38 31.32 67.15 24.53
CA GLU A 38 32.03 66.26 25.44
C GLU A 38 32.64 67.02 26.63
N GLU A 39 32.23 66.67 27.86
CA GLU A 39 33.02 66.86 29.08
C GLU A 39 33.60 65.50 29.53
N PRO A 40 34.88 65.42 29.96
CA PRO A 40 35.53 64.14 30.21
C PRO A 40 35.48 63.77 31.69
N ILE A 41 34.72 62.74 32.10
CA ILE A 41 34.89 62.10 33.42
C ILE A 41 34.32 60.65 33.40
N PRO A 42 34.72 59.74 34.29
CA PRO A 42 35.97 58.98 34.39
C PRO A 42 35.79 57.50 34.01
N THR A 43 36.90 56.81 33.76
CA THR A 43 37.00 55.36 33.59
C THR A 43 36.41 54.62 34.79
N VAL A 44 35.31 53.90 34.60
CA VAL A 44 34.85 52.85 35.52
C VAL A 44 34.85 51.54 34.75
N GLU A 45 35.94 50.78 34.92
CA GLU A 45 36.00 49.36 34.61
C GLU A 45 34.88 48.63 35.36
N ARG A 46 33.78 48.33 34.68
CA ARG A 46 32.87 47.24 35.08
C ARG A 46 32.56 46.38 33.87
N SER A 47 33.49 45.44 33.63
CA SER A 47 33.23 44.08 33.14
C SER A 47 32.16 43.93 32.06
N VAL A 48 32.55 44.12 30.79
CA VAL A 48 31.88 43.45 29.67
C VAL A 48 32.24 41.96 29.75
N LYS A 49 31.55 41.24 30.63
CA LYS A 49 31.57 39.78 30.71
C LYS A 49 30.13 39.27 30.66
N GLU A 50 29.34 39.79 29.72
CA GLU A 50 28.10 39.15 29.34
C GLU A 50 28.35 38.31 28.09
N LEU A 51 28.33 37.00 28.34
CA LEU A 51 28.46 35.91 27.40
C LEU A 51 27.49 36.09 26.24
N LYS A 52 28.01 36.40 25.05
CA LYS A 52 27.33 36.12 23.80
C LYS A 52 27.48 34.62 23.55
N THR A 53 26.63 33.82 24.20
CA THR A 53 26.58 32.37 23.98
C THR A 53 26.21 32.13 22.52
N ILE A 54 27.20 31.78 21.70
CA ILE A 54 26.99 31.30 20.35
C ILE A 54 26.24 29.98 20.50
N VAL A 55 24.97 29.95 20.10
CA VAL A 55 24.18 28.71 20.10
C VAL A 55 24.73 27.84 18.97
N GLU A 56 25.67 26.98 19.30
CA GLU A 56 26.26 26.04 18.36
C GLU A 56 25.20 25.01 17.97
N THR A 57 24.79 25.02 16.71
CA THR A 57 23.78 24.11 16.16
C THR A 57 24.49 23.03 15.35
N VAL A 58 24.41 21.78 15.82
CA VAL A 58 25.07 20.62 15.21
C VAL A 58 24.02 19.63 14.75
N VAL A 59 24.08 19.21 13.48
CA VAL A 59 23.24 18.12 12.95
C VAL A 59 24.07 16.84 12.94
N GLU A 60 23.63 15.82 13.67
CA GLU A 60 24.31 14.55 13.80
C GLU A 60 23.41 13.40 13.33
N LYS A 61 23.97 12.52 12.50
CA LYS A 61 23.29 11.28 12.08
C LYS A 61 23.50 10.20 13.13
N GLN A 62 22.42 9.53 13.53
CA GLN A 62 22.49 8.48 14.56
C GLN A 62 22.14 7.11 14.01
N ASP A 63 22.94 6.11 14.40
CA ASP A 63 22.69 4.71 14.11
C ASP A 63 21.48 4.21 14.92
N VAL A 64 20.53 3.60 14.21
CA VAL A 64 19.33 3.01 14.78
C VAL A 64 19.26 1.56 14.34
N GLN A 65 19.12 0.66 15.30
CA GLN A 65 18.85 -0.75 15.07
C GLN A 65 17.35 -0.95 14.85
N ILE A 66 16.99 -1.50 13.70
CA ILE A 66 15.61 -1.65 13.24
C ILE A 66 15.36 -3.13 13.01
N THR A 67 14.51 -3.71 13.85
CA THR A 67 14.10 -5.10 13.77
C THR A 67 12.74 -5.21 13.09
N PHE A 68 12.72 -5.83 11.92
CA PHE A 68 11.52 -6.12 11.17
C PHE A 68 10.90 -7.42 11.66
N ILE A 69 9.62 -7.39 12.00
CA ILE A 69 8.89 -8.52 12.58
C ILE A 69 7.83 -9.00 11.57
N TYR A 70 7.84 -10.30 11.28
CA TYR A 70 6.86 -10.96 10.43
C TYR A 70 6.10 -12.02 11.22
N GLY A 71 4.80 -11.80 11.41
CA GLY A 71 4.01 -12.65 12.32
C GLY A 71 4.49 -12.49 13.76
N ASN A 72 5.03 -13.57 14.33
CA ASN A 72 5.63 -13.58 15.67
C ASN A 72 7.16 -13.69 15.63
N ASP A 73 7.74 -13.80 14.45
CA ASP A 73 9.16 -14.08 14.25
C ASP A 73 9.90 -12.82 13.79
N GLU A 74 11.16 -12.73 14.16
CA GLU A 74 12.07 -11.74 13.61
C GLU A 74 12.38 -12.10 12.15
N LEU A 75 12.12 -11.15 11.24
CA LEU A 75 12.42 -11.30 9.83
C LEU A 75 13.88 -10.94 9.55
N GLU A 76 14.26 -9.71 9.92
CA GLU A 76 15.59 -9.17 9.66
C GLU A 76 15.84 -7.98 10.59
N THR A 77 17.08 -7.83 11.06
CA THR A 77 17.54 -6.64 11.79
C THR A 77 18.56 -5.88 10.95
N LYS A 78 18.32 -4.59 10.76
CA LYS A 78 19.22 -3.68 10.02
C LYS A 78 19.65 -2.53 10.92
N VAL A 79 20.86 -2.02 10.71
CA VAL A 79 21.36 -0.82 11.37
C VAL A 79 21.48 0.27 10.32
N ALA A 80 20.87 1.43 10.57
CA ALA A 80 20.89 2.55 9.64
C ALA A 80 20.98 3.89 10.35
N GLN A 81 21.62 4.86 9.69
CA GLN A 81 21.68 6.25 10.13
C GLN A 81 20.35 6.97 9.86
N LEU A 82 19.30 6.56 10.56
CA LEU A 82 17.93 6.93 10.26
C LEU A 82 17.57 8.33 10.78
N TYR A 83 18.13 8.74 11.93
CA TYR A 83 17.81 10.02 12.55
C TYR A 83 18.83 11.10 12.21
N GLU A 84 18.33 12.27 11.82
CA GLU A 84 19.05 13.54 11.88
C GLU A 84 18.66 14.28 13.15
N VAL A 85 19.61 14.40 14.08
CA VAL A 85 19.43 15.07 15.36
C VAL A 85 20.04 16.46 15.30
N THR A 86 19.22 17.49 15.35
CA THR A 86 19.68 18.87 15.53
C THR A 86 19.87 19.14 17.01
N LYS A 87 21.09 19.40 17.44
CA LYS A 87 21.44 19.79 18.81
C LYS A 87 21.67 21.29 18.91
N GLN A 88 21.22 21.91 19.99
CA GLN A 88 21.62 23.26 20.41
C GLN A 88 22.23 23.17 21.80
N ASN A 89 23.43 23.72 22.00
CA ASN A 89 24.17 23.62 23.27
C ASN A 89 24.29 22.17 23.77
N ASN A 90 24.66 21.24 22.88
CA ASN A 90 24.75 19.80 23.15
C ASN A 90 23.43 19.08 23.52
N SER A 91 22.29 19.77 23.53
CA SER A 91 20.98 19.17 23.81
C SER A 91 20.17 18.97 22.52
N PRO A 92 19.53 17.81 22.31
CA PRO A 92 18.73 17.58 21.11
C PRO A 92 17.48 18.48 21.10
N VAL A 93 17.26 19.17 19.98
CA VAL A 93 16.14 20.11 19.76
C VAL A 93 15.16 19.61 18.71
N LYS A 94 15.64 18.84 17.73
CA LYS A 94 14.79 18.28 16.66
C LYS A 94 15.36 16.95 16.20
N ILE A 95 14.50 15.94 16.06
CA ILE A 95 14.84 14.64 15.48
C ILE A 95 13.95 14.45 14.26
N VAL A 96 14.55 14.23 13.09
CA VAL A 96 13.85 13.94 11.84
C VAL A 96 14.35 12.61 11.30
N ALA A 97 13.44 11.74 10.86
CA ALA A 97 13.84 10.51 10.17
C ALA A 97 14.00 10.75 8.66
N ASP A 98 15.05 10.18 8.09
CA ASP A 98 15.31 10.22 6.65
C ASP A 98 14.39 9.23 5.91
N GLY A 99 13.48 9.78 5.10
CA GLY A 99 12.47 9.01 4.37
C GLY A 99 13.05 8.17 3.22
N ASP A 100 14.19 8.55 2.65
CA ASP A 100 14.82 7.79 1.56
C ASP A 100 15.57 6.59 2.13
N ILE A 101 16.24 6.76 3.27
CA ILE A 101 16.83 5.64 4.03
C ILE A 101 15.73 4.68 4.47
N ALA A 102 14.61 5.19 5.00
CA ALA A 102 13.48 4.36 5.43
C ALA A 102 12.92 3.48 4.29
N LYS A 103 12.79 4.03 3.08
CA LYS A 103 12.35 3.27 1.89
C LYS A 103 13.37 2.21 1.48
N SER A 104 14.65 2.58 1.41
CA SER A 104 15.72 1.65 1.03
C SER A 104 15.78 0.45 1.96
N LEU A 105 15.56 0.64 3.26
CA LEU A 105 15.56 -0.46 4.23
C LEU A 105 14.48 -1.50 3.94
N ILE A 106 13.32 -1.05 3.45
CA ILE A 106 12.15 -1.89 3.12
C ILE A 106 12.30 -2.55 1.75
N ASP A 107 12.93 -1.87 0.78
CA ASP A 107 13.09 -2.36 -0.59
C ASP A 107 13.84 -3.69 -0.68
N ASP A 108 14.83 -3.87 0.19
CA ASP A 108 15.65 -5.07 0.26
C ASP A 108 15.02 -6.20 1.09
N LEU A 109 13.90 -5.94 1.78
CA LEU A 109 13.23 -6.97 2.58
C LEU A 109 12.56 -8.00 1.67
N SER A 110 12.67 -9.25 2.08
CA SER A 110 11.94 -10.35 1.47
C SER A 110 11.33 -11.23 2.56
N VAL A 111 10.13 -11.74 2.30
CA VAL A 111 9.47 -12.69 3.20
C VAL A 111 9.85 -14.12 2.82
N PRO A 112 10.06 -15.02 3.81
CA PRO A 112 10.34 -16.41 3.53
C PRO A 112 9.20 -17.03 2.72
N GLN A 113 9.54 -17.52 1.54
CA GLN A 113 8.61 -18.34 0.77
C GLN A 113 8.64 -19.76 1.31
N LYS A 114 7.52 -20.47 1.18
CA LYS A 114 7.52 -21.90 1.46
C LYS A 114 8.49 -22.59 0.49
N ASN A 115 9.42 -23.40 1.00
CA ASN A 115 10.46 -24.06 0.18
C ASN A 115 9.93 -24.94 -0.97
N SER A 116 8.63 -25.23 -0.98
CA SER A 116 7.96 -26.08 -1.97
C SER A 116 6.77 -25.40 -2.68
N LEU A 117 6.82 -24.07 -2.87
CA LEU A 117 5.79 -23.40 -3.68
C LEU A 117 5.74 -24.00 -5.08
N LYS A 118 4.57 -24.49 -5.47
CA LYS A 118 4.29 -24.86 -6.85
C LYS A 118 4.24 -23.60 -7.68
N GLN A 119 5.04 -23.51 -8.72
CA GLN A 119 4.93 -22.42 -9.68
C GLN A 119 3.88 -22.76 -10.72
N ALA A 120 3.27 -21.71 -11.28
CA ALA A 120 2.42 -21.88 -12.44
C ALA A 120 3.21 -22.52 -13.59
N ALA A 121 2.54 -23.34 -14.39
CA ALA A 121 3.20 -24.06 -15.46
C ALA A 121 2.26 -24.24 -16.65
N ILE A 122 2.85 -24.33 -17.85
CA ILE A 122 2.11 -24.71 -19.06
C ILE A 122 2.12 -26.23 -19.16
N LEU A 123 0.95 -26.85 -19.12
CA LEU A 123 0.75 -28.21 -19.60
C LEU A 123 0.49 -28.19 -21.09
N LYS A 124 1.42 -28.78 -21.85
CA LYS A 124 1.23 -29.04 -23.27
C LYS A 124 0.30 -30.23 -23.47
N SER A 125 -0.62 -30.06 -24.41
CA SER A 125 -1.50 -31.14 -24.89
C SER A 125 -0.68 -32.34 -25.38
N LYS A 126 -1.17 -33.56 -25.12
CA LYS A 126 -0.50 -34.80 -25.57
C LYS A 126 -0.80 -35.14 -27.02
N ASN A 127 -1.86 -34.58 -27.57
CA ASN A 127 -2.35 -34.83 -28.93
C ASN A 127 -3.02 -33.57 -29.50
N LYS A 128 -3.18 -33.52 -30.83
CA LYS A 128 -3.79 -32.38 -31.55
C LYS A 128 -5.27 -32.12 -31.19
N SER A 129 -5.94 -33.04 -30.51
CA SER A 129 -7.35 -32.92 -30.13
C SER A 129 -7.54 -32.29 -28.74
N GLU A 130 -6.46 -32.16 -27.97
CA GLU A 130 -6.42 -31.55 -26.64
C GLU A 130 -5.84 -30.15 -26.71
N LEU A 131 -6.23 -29.30 -25.76
CA LEU A 131 -5.76 -27.92 -25.66
C LEU A 131 -4.69 -27.80 -24.58
N ASP A 132 -3.72 -26.91 -24.82
CA ASP A 132 -2.73 -26.53 -23.82
C ASP A 132 -3.44 -25.86 -22.62
N ARG A 133 -2.81 -25.90 -21.44
CA ARG A 133 -3.36 -25.28 -20.23
C ARG A 133 -2.29 -24.61 -19.40
N ILE A 134 -2.67 -23.56 -18.69
CA ILE A 134 -1.90 -23.00 -17.58
C ILE A 134 -2.45 -23.62 -16.29
N ILE A 135 -1.61 -24.27 -15.50
CA ILE A 135 -1.95 -24.61 -14.12
C ILE A 135 -1.47 -23.49 -13.22
N SER A 136 -2.34 -23.03 -12.32
CA SER A 136 -1.99 -22.06 -11.27
C SER A 136 -1.02 -22.66 -10.25
N GLY A 137 -0.06 -21.85 -9.83
CA GLY A 137 0.83 -22.15 -8.71
C GLY A 137 0.24 -21.76 -7.36
N ASP A 138 1.03 -21.95 -6.32
CA ASP A 138 0.77 -21.42 -4.99
C ASP A 138 0.96 -19.89 -5.00
N PRO A 139 0.16 -19.13 -4.22
CA PRO A 139 0.25 -17.68 -4.20
C PRO A 139 1.62 -17.19 -3.74
N ILE A 140 2.16 -16.19 -4.44
CA ILE A 140 3.43 -15.56 -4.06
C ILE A 140 3.13 -14.41 -3.11
N ILE A 141 3.64 -14.52 -1.88
CA ILE A 141 3.47 -13.49 -0.85
C ILE A 141 4.65 -12.53 -0.94
N GLY A 142 4.40 -11.25 -1.08
CA GLY A 142 5.42 -10.21 -0.99
C GLY A 142 5.17 -9.28 0.19
N ILE A 143 6.08 -8.34 0.38
CA ILE A 143 5.92 -7.25 1.34
C ILE A 143 5.09 -6.14 0.70
N ASN A 144 4.07 -5.69 1.41
CA ASN A 144 3.36 -4.47 1.11
C ASN A 144 4.20 -3.30 1.62
N LYS A 145 4.92 -2.65 0.69
CA LYS A 145 5.91 -1.62 1.00
C LYS A 145 5.27 -0.40 1.66
N ASP A 146 4.13 0.06 1.16
CA ASP A 146 3.46 1.26 1.66
C ASP A 146 2.99 1.10 3.10
N LYS A 147 2.34 -0.02 3.42
CA LYS A 147 1.88 -0.30 4.79
C LYS A 147 3.05 -0.54 5.74
N THR A 148 4.11 -1.18 5.26
CA THR A 148 5.32 -1.41 6.07
C THR A 148 6.06 -0.09 6.33
N LEU A 149 6.10 0.82 5.36
CA LEU A 149 6.65 2.16 5.53
C LEU A 149 5.84 2.98 6.53
N ALA A 150 4.50 2.94 6.43
CA ALA A 150 3.63 3.59 7.40
C ALA A 150 3.86 3.06 8.83
N ALA A 151 4.04 1.75 8.99
CA ALA A 151 4.36 1.13 10.28
C ALA A 151 5.74 1.57 10.81
N LEU A 152 6.74 1.70 9.94
CA LEU A 152 8.06 2.23 10.30
C LEU A 152 7.97 3.69 10.77
N GLU A 153 7.25 4.54 10.03
CA GLU A 153 7.01 5.94 10.41
C GLU A 153 6.27 6.07 11.75
N GLU A 154 5.30 5.18 12.01
CA GLU A 154 4.60 5.14 13.28
C GLU A 154 5.53 4.73 14.44
N SER A 155 6.34 3.69 14.25
CA SER A 155 7.35 3.28 15.24
C SER A 155 8.31 4.43 15.55
N ILE A 156 8.81 5.12 14.53
CA ILE A 156 9.68 6.30 14.66
C ILE A 156 9.03 7.40 15.51
N LYS A 157 7.75 7.74 15.23
CA LYS A 157 7.01 8.78 15.96
C LYS A 157 6.83 8.41 17.43
N ASN A 158 6.55 7.14 17.72
CA ASN A 158 6.26 6.67 19.07
C ASN A 158 7.51 6.50 19.94
N SER A 159 8.70 6.41 19.35
CA SER A 159 9.95 6.17 20.06
C SER A 159 11.03 7.21 19.75
N LEU A 160 10.65 8.48 19.60
CA LEU A 160 11.56 9.61 19.36
C LEU A 160 12.82 9.52 20.25
N GLY A 161 13.98 9.24 19.65
CA GLY A 161 15.28 9.13 20.34
C GLY A 161 15.68 7.73 20.81
N SER A 162 14.87 6.69 20.55
CA SER A 162 15.26 5.30 20.80
C SER A 162 16.25 4.81 19.74
N HIS A 163 17.32 4.14 20.19
CA HIS A 163 18.31 3.52 19.30
C HIS A 163 17.85 2.16 18.77
N THR A 164 16.71 1.66 19.26
CA THR A 164 16.10 0.40 18.84
C THR A 164 14.64 0.63 18.42
N LEU A 165 14.28 0.10 17.24
CA LEU A 165 12.96 0.14 16.66
C LEU A 165 12.48 -1.26 16.33
N SER A 166 11.21 -1.54 16.62
CA SER A 166 10.52 -2.74 16.15
C SER A 166 9.45 -2.33 15.15
N VAL A 167 9.48 -2.95 13.97
CA VAL A 167 8.61 -2.57 12.84
C VAL A 167 7.86 -3.80 12.36
N LYS A 168 6.53 -3.71 12.34
CA LYS A 168 5.70 -4.78 11.81
C LYS A 168 5.72 -4.77 10.28
N VAL A 169 6.10 -5.89 9.69
CA VAL A 169 6.06 -6.08 8.23
C VAL A 169 4.65 -6.46 7.81
N HIS A 170 4.12 -5.71 6.86
CA HIS A 170 2.85 -6.02 6.22
C HIS A 170 3.10 -6.76 4.91
N THR A 171 2.35 -7.83 4.67
CA THR A 171 2.44 -8.61 3.43
C THR A 171 1.23 -8.42 2.54
N GLU A 172 1.41 -8.75 1.27
CA GLU A 172 0.38 -8.80 0.25
C GLU A 172 0.65 -9.96 -0.71
N VAL A 173 -0.40 -10.43 -1.39
CA VAL A 173 -0.22 -11.42 -2.43
C VAL A 173 0.19 -10.71 -3.72
N LYS A 174 1.43 -10.94 -4.17
CA LYS A 174 1.96 -10.36 -5.42
C LYS A 174 1.44 -11.08 -6.66
N ASP A 175 1.17 -12.37 -6.55
CA ASP A 175 0.51 -13.16 -7.60
C ASP A 175 -0.31 -14.28 -6.95
N GLU A 176 -1.63 -14.14 -6.96
CA GLU A 176 -2.56 -15.11 -6.36
C GLU A 176 -2.51 -16.48 -7.04
N ARG A 177 -1.96 -16.56 -8.25
CA ARG A 177 -1.89 -17.78 -9.05
C ARG A 177 -0.46 -18.23 -9.32
N GLY A 178 0.52 -17.74 -8.55
CA GLY A 178 1.86 -18.31 -8.53
C GLY A 178 2.64 -18.20 -9.85
N GLY A 179 2.43 -17.15 -10.64
CA GLY A 179 3.16 -16.86 -11.87
C GLY A 179 2.31 -16.88 -13.14
N VAL A 180 0.99 -17.13 -13.05
CA VAL A 180 0.10 -17.20 -14.23
C VAL A 180 0.18 -15.92 -15.05
N SER A 181 0.20 -14.75 -14.41
CA SER A 181 0.25 -13.47 -15.10
C SER A 181 1.50 -13.33 -15.98
N LYS A 182 2.65 -13.79 -15.49
CA LYS A 182 3.90 -13.80 -16.25
C LYS A 182 3.82 -14.77 -17.43
N ILE A 183 3.33 -15.99 -17.20
CA ILE A 183 3.13 -16.98 -18.28
C ILE A 183 2.21 -16.42 -19.37
N MET A 184 1.12 -15.74 -18.99
CA MET A 184 0.21 -15.10 -19.94
C MET A 184 0.93 -14.03 -20.78
N GLN A 185 1.75 -13.18 -20.15
CA GLN A 185 2.55 -12.18 -20.86
C GLN A 185 3.54 -12.84 -21.83
N ASP A 186 4.26 -13.87 -21.39
CA ASP A 186 5.25 -14.60 -22.20
C ASP A 186 4.59 -15.32 -23.39
N LEU A 187 3.35 -15.78 -23.23
CA LEU A 187 2.52 -16.35 -24.31
C LEU A 187 1.92 -15.29 -25.24
N GLY A 188 2.09 -14.00 -24.94
CA GLY A 188 1.61 -12.89 -25.77
C GLY A 188 0.17 -12.46 -25.50
N PHE A 189 -0.43 -12.84 -24.37
CA PHE A 189 -1.72 -12.26 -23.94
C PHE A 189 -1.52 -10.82 -23.49
N LYS A 190 -1.96 -9.86 -24.31
CA LYS A 190 -1.76 -8.41 -24.06
C LYS A 190 -2.91 -7.74 -23.34
N THR A 191 -4.13 -8.23 -23.56
CA THR A 191 -5.34 -7.51 -23.16
C THR A 191 -6.46 -8.50 -22.85
N GLN A 192 -7.20 -8.25 -21.77
CA GLN A 192 -8.44 -8.93 -21.49
C GLN A 192 -9.55 -8.36 -22.39
N ILE A 193 -10.12 -9.22 -23.23
CA ILE A 193 -11.12 -8.80 -24.22
C ILE A 193 -12.52 -8.77 -23.61
N ALA A 194 -12.80 -9.69 -22.68
CA ALA A 194 -14.06 -9.77 -21.96
C ALA A 194 -13.89 -10.48 -20.61
N SER A 195 -14.79 -10.20 -19.67
CA SER A 195 -14.92 -10.92 -18.41
C SER A 195 -16.38 -10.87 -17.96
N PHE A 196 -16.88 -12.01 -17.49
CA PHE A 196 -18.23 -12.17 -17.00
C PHE A 196 -18.19 -13.01 -15.74
N SER A 197 -19.17 -12.80 -14.87
CA SER A 197 -19.31 -13.53 -13.62
C SER A 197 -20.78 -13.88 -13.42
N THR A 198 -21.03 -15.12 -13.03
CA THR A 198 -22.34 -15.57 -12.57
C THR A 198 -22.22 -16.03 -11.12
N LEU A 199 -23.26 -15.77 -10.33
CA LEU A 199 -23.32 -16.17 -8.93
C LEU A 199 -24.24 -17.37 -8.77
N HIS A 200 -24.03 -18.18 -7.74
CA HIS A 200 -24.94 -19.26 -7.36
C HIS A 200 -25.47 -19.08 -5.93
N LYS A 201 -25.56 -17.82 -5.47
CA LYS A 201 -25.98 -17.48 -4.09
C LYS A 201 -27.35 -18.05 -3.71
N GLU A 202 -28.25 -18.20 -4.67
CA GLU A 202 -29.59 -18.78 -4.47
C GLU A 202 -29.58 -20.32 -4.34
N HIS A 203 -28.43 -20.95 -4.56
CA HIS A 203 -28.23 -22.40 -4.50
C HIS A 203 -27.06 -22.78 -3.59
N ILE A 204 -26.77 -21.96 -2.56
CA ILE A 204 -25.70 -22.24 -1.59
C ILE A 204 -25.90 -23.61 -0.93
N ASP A 205 -27.15 -23.95 -0.61
CA ASP A 205 -27.52 -25.20 0.06
C ASP A 205 -27.58 -26.42 -0.89
N ASP A 206 -27.43 -26.22 -2.21
CA ASP A 206 -27.37 -27.32 -3.19
C ASP A 206 -25.92 -27.82 -3.35
N GLU A 207 -25.44 -28.54 -2.33
CA GLU A 207 -24.06 -29.03 -2.26
C GLU A 207 -23.67 -29.86 -3.50
N ASN A 208 -24.55 -30.74 -3.98
CA ASN A 208 -24.28 -31.60 -5.13
C ASN A 208 -24.11 -30.78 -6.41
N ARG A 209 -24.98 -29.78 -6.63
CA ARG A 209 -24.87 -28.85 -7.76
C ARG A 209 -23.58 -28.04 -7.66
N ASN A 210 -23.22 -27.57 -6.48
CA ASN A 210 -22.02 -26.75 -6.28
C ASN A 210 -20.74 -27.56 -6.51
N VAL A 211 -20.70 -28.84 -6.11
CA VAL A 211 -19.63 -29.78 -6.47
C VAL A 211 -19.54 -29.95 -7.99
N ASN A 212 -20.67 -30.10 -8.69
CA ASN A 212 -20.68 -30.20 -10.16
C ASN A 212 -20.13 -28.93 -10.83
N LEU A 213 -20.52 -27.75 -10.35
CA LEU A 213 -20.01 -26.46 -10.83
C LEU A 213 -18.50 -26.35 -10.63
N GLU A 214 -18.00 -26.70 -9.45
CA GLU A 214 -16.58 -26.66 -9.13
C GLU A 214 -15.78 -27.59 -10.04
N ILE A 215 -16.24 -28.83 -10.24
CA ILE A 215 -15.59 -29.80 -11.14
C ILE A 215 -15.55 -29.26 -12.57
N ALA A 216 -16.67 -28.73 -13.07
CA ALA A 216 -16.74 -28.18 -14.43
C ALA A 216 -15.85 -26.96 -14.61
N ALA A 217 -15.85 -26.02 -13.64
CA ALA A 217 -15.01 -24.83 -13.65
C ALA A 217 -13.53 -25.19 -13.63
N LYS A 218 -13.10 -26.07 -12.72
CA LYS A 218 -11.71 -26.57 -12.66
C LYS A 218 -11.26 -27.25 -13.95
N LYS A 219 -12.18 -27.94 -14.64
CA LYS A 219 -11.88 -28.60 -15.91
C LYS A 219 -11.69 -27.63 -17.07
N ILE A 220 -12.24 -26.42 -17.03
CA ILE A 220 -12.04 -25.42 -18.10
C ILE A 220 -11.01 -24.35 -17.71
N ASP A 221 -10.66 -24.24 -16.44
CA ASP A 221 -9.69 -23.27 -15.95
C ASP A 221 -8.34 -23.43 -16.65
N GLY A 222 -7.72 -22.29 -16.93
CA GLY A 222 -6.40 -22.19 -17.57
C GLY A 222 -6.31 -22.70 -19.01
N VAL A 223 -7.40 -23.11 -19.67
CA VAL A 223 -7.37 -23.59 -21.06
C VAL A 223 -6.89 -22.48 -22.01
N ILE A 224 -5.88 -22.81 -22.83
CA ILE A 224 -5.35 -21.95 -23.88
C ILE A 224 -5.94 -22.39 -25.21
N VAL A 225 -6.57 -21.46 -25.93
CA VAL A 225 -7.07 -21.67 -27.29
C VAL A 225 -6.20 -20.85 -28.25
N LYS A 226 -5.38 -21.51 -29.06
CA LYS A 226 -4.52 -20.85 -30.04
C LYS A 226 -5.32 -20.45 -31.28
N PRO A 227 -4.79 -19.52 -32.11
CA PRO A 227 -5.40 -19.18 -33.39
C PRO A 227 -5.67 -20.44 -34.24
N GLY A 228 -6.91 -20.60 -34.70
CA GLY A 228 -7.36 -21.74 -35.51
C GLY A 228 -7.80 -22.98 -34.72
N GLU A 229 -7.65 -22.99 -33.39
CA GLU A 229 -8.17 -24.07 -32.54
C GLU A 229 -9.64 -23.83 -32.15
N ASN A 230 -10.35 -24.91 -31.84
CA ASN A 230 -11.75 -24.85 -31.40
C ASN A 230 -11.87 -25.30 -29.95
N PHE A 231 -12.52 -24.48 -29.13
CA PHE A 231 -12.93 -24.87 -27.80
C PHE A 231 -14.29 -25.56 -27.84
N SER A 232 -14.43 -26.66 -27.09
CA SER A 232 -15.72 -27.32 -26.86
C SER A 232 -15.86 -27.68 -25.39
N PHE A 233 -16.82 -27.03 -24.72
CA PHE A 233 -17.11 -27.28 -23.31
C PHE A 233 -17.33 -28.76 -23.02
N ASN A 234 -18.13 -29.45 -23.84
CA ASN A 234 -18.39 -30.88 -23.67
C ASN A 234 -17.15 -31.75 -23.82
N LYS A 235 -16.24 -31.42 -24.75
CA LYS A 235 -14.98 -32.16 -24.91
C LYS A 235 -14.05 -31.95 -23.72
N VAL A 236 -13.91 -30.71 -23.26
CA VAL A 236 -13.01 -30.34 -22.16
C VAL A 236 -13.51 -30.85 -20.82
N VAL A 237 -14.81 -30.72 -20.54
CA VAL A 237 -15.42 -31.23 -19.31
C VAL A 237 -15.49 -32.77 -19.31
N GLY A 238 -15.79 -33.36 -20.46
CA GLY A 238 -15.90 -34.81 -20.64
C GLY A 238 -17.19 -35.38 -20.06
N SER A 239 -17.23 -36.71 -19.93
CA SER A 239 -18.41 -37.45 -19.46
C SER A 239 -18.79 -37.11 -18.02
N ARG A 240 -20.07 -36.79 -17.78
CA ARG A 240 -20.62 -36.52 -16.44
C ARG A 240 -21.05 -37.82 -15.77
N THR A 241 -20.11 -38.49 -15.12
CA THR A 241 -20.34 -39.77 -14.44
C THR A 241 -19.97 -39.68 -12.97
N LYS A 242 -20.52 -40.59 -12.14
CA LYS A 242 -20.19 -40.64 -10.70
C LYS A 242 -18.71 -40.93 -10.49
N ALA A 243 -18.13 -41.76 -11.37
CA ALA A 243 -16.69 -42.05 -11.40
C ALA A 243 -15.83 -40.80 -11.65
N ASN A 244 -16.33 -39.84 -12.41
CA ASN A 244 -15.66 -38.54 -12.65
C ASN A 244 -15.99 -37.50 -11.57
N GLY A 245 -16.61 -37.91 -10.46
CA GLY A 245 -16.91 -37.06 -9.31
C GLY A 245 -18.24 -36.30 -9.38
N PHE A 246 -18.94 -36.35 -10.53
CA PHE A 246 -20.22 -35.65 -10.68
C PHE A 246 -21.31 -36.28 -9.79
N LYS A 247 -22.17 -35.40 -9.28
CA LYS A 247 -23.28 -35.69 -8.36
C LYS A 247 -24.62 -35.51 -9.04
N ASP A 248 -25.64 -36.15 -8.48
CA ASP A 248 -27.03 -35.97 -8.93
C ASP A 248 -27.54 -34.61 -8.43
N ALA A 249 -28.00 -33.77 -9.36
CA ALA A 249 -28.55 -32.43 -9.10
C ALA A 249 -29.67 -32.12 -10.11
N GLY A 250 -30.34 -30.98 -9.99
CA GLY A 250 -31.40 -30.60 -10.93
C GLY A 250 -30.91 -30.47 -12.38
N VAL A 251 -31.51 -31.23 -13.29
CA VAL A 251 -31.36 -31.10 -14.76
C VAL A 251 -32.71 -30.77 -15.38
N ILE A 252 -32.69 -29.96 -16.45
CA ILE A 252 -33.90 -29.66 -17.21
C ILE A 252 -34.05 -30.73 -18.29
N GLN A 253 -35.10 -31.55 -18.18
CA GLN A 253 -35.49 -32.51 -19.20
C GLN A 253 -36.95 -32.27 -19.58
N SER A 254 -37.20 -32.04 -20.88
CA SER A 254 -38.55 -31.81 -21.42
C SER A 254 -39.34 -30.72 -20.68
N GLY A 255 -38.66 -29.61 -20.33
CA GLY A 255 -39.27 -28.47 -19.64
C GLY A 255 -39.51 -28.66 -18.13
N ARG A 256 -39.06 -29.77 -17.54
CA ARG A 256 -39.18 -30.04 -16.09
C ARG A 256 -37.81 -30.21 -15.46
N VAL A 257 -37.69 -29.81 -14.19
CA VAL A 257 -36.50 -30.08 -13.39
C VAL A 257 -36.64 -31.48 -12.78
N ILE A 258 -35.73 -32.37 -13.15
CA ILE A 258 -35.62 -33.71 -12.58
C ILE A 258 -34.22 -33.92 -12.01
N PRO A 259 -34.00 -34.83 -11.06
CA PRO A 259 -32.66 -35.22 -10.65
C PRO A 259 -31.91 -35.89 -11.81
N GLY A 260 -30.67 -35.45 -12.05
CA GLY A 260 -29.79 -36.02 -13.05
C GLY A 260 -28.33 -35.73 -12.78
N ILE A 261 -27.45 -36.59 -13.28
CA ILE A 261 -26.03 -36.48 -13.03
C ILE A 261 -25.41 -35.26 -13.72
N GLY A 262 -24.61 -34.49 -12.99
CA GLY A 262 -23.98 -33.28 -13.51
C GLY A 262 -24.94 -32.10 -13.68
N GLY A 263 -26.09 -32.10 -12.97
CA GLY A 263 -26.99 -30.94 -12.93
C GLY A 263 -26.29 -29.66 -12.48
N GLY A 264 -26.72 -28.53 -13.05
CA GLY A 264 -26.20 -27.18 -12.77
C GLY A 264 -25.05 -26.70 -13.67
N ILE A 265 -24.30 -27.58 -14.33
CA ILE A 265 -23.07 -27.19 -15.05
C ILE A 265 -23.29 -26.26 -16.25
N CYS A 266 -24.52 -26.15 -16.77
CA CYS A 266 -24.83 -25.23 -17.87
C CYS A 266 -24.50 -23.77 -17.50
N GLN A 267 -24.54 -23.41 -16.21
CA GLN A 267 -24.12 -22.09 -15.75
C GLN A 267 -22.64 -21.80 -16.04
N VAL A 268 -21.78 -22.82 -16.10
CA VAL A 268 -20.36 -22.67 -16.42
C VAL A 268 -20.14 -22.45 -17.92
N SER A 269 -21.11 -22.81 -18.76
CA SER A 269 -21.04 -22.62 -20.22
C SER A 269 -21.71 -21.33 -20.72
N THR A 270 -22.22 -20.49 -19.82
CA THR A 270 -22.83 -19.18 -20.12
C THR A 270 -21.77 -18.10 -20.23
#